data_AF-A0A1G9LGY6-F1
#
_entry.id   AF-A0A1G9LGY6-F1
#
_cell.length_a   1.000
_cell.length_b   1.000
_cell.length_c   1.000
_cell.angle_alpha   90.00
_cell.angle_beta   90.00
_cell.angle_gamma   90.00
#
_symmetry.space_group_name_H-M   'P 1'
#
loop_
_entity.id
_entity.type
_entity.pdbx_description
1 polymer ?
#
loop_
_entity_poly.entity_id
_entity_poly.type
_entity_poly.pdbx_seq_one_letter_code
_entity_poly.pdbx_strand_id
1 'polypeptide(L)'
;MTVRLYPWDMGLFGSLRALVGPAPVDLPSEVEVRTANLSPDTDEKLVIVTLTAEALARLSRLDAPLRLLPSDGRAVTFERAGRDAVPVLDPARGWVIPVSRATAAELAELPAGPGEYELSSIHLALVVEV
;
A
#
# COMPACT_ATOMS: atom_id res chain seq x y z
N MET A 1 29.86 -44.23 -19.54
CA MET A 1 28.57 -43.68 -20.01
C MET A 1 27.93 -43.02 -18.80
N THR A 2 28.20 -41.73 -18.63
CA THR A 2 27.82 -40.97 -17.43
C THR A 2 26.61 -40.12 -17.75
N VAL A 3 25.47 -40.44 -17.12
CA VAL A 3 24.27 -39.61 -17.18
C VAL A 3 24.53 -38.35 -16.36
N ARG A 4 24.63 -37.21 -17.04
CA ARG A 4 24.66 -35.89 -16.41
C ARG A 4 23.23 -35.51 -16.05
N LEU A 5 22.90 -35.55 -14.76
CA LEU A 5 21.64 -35.02 -14.24
C LEU A 5 21.69 -33.49 -14.33
N TYR A 6 20.82 -32.89 -15.14
CA TYR A 6 20.59 -31.45 -15.14
C TYR A 6 19.61 -31.11 -14.01
N PRO A 7 19.87 -30.05 -13.21
CA PRO A 7 18.95 -29.61 -12.18
C PRO A 7 17.75 -28.91 -12.83
N TRP A 8 16.60 -29.58 -12.80
CA TRP A 8 15.30 -29.03 -13.15
C TRP A 8 14.75 -28.28 -11.94
N ASP A 9 14.95 -26.95 -11.84
CA ASP A 9 13.97 -26.04 -11.18
C ASP A 9 14.27 -24.54 -11.41
N MET A 10 14.24 -24.08 -12.67
CA MET A 10 14.17 -22.64 -12.99
C MET A 10 13.10 -22.40 -14.06
N GLY A 11 11.90 -22.92 -13.84
CA GLY A 11 10.77 -22.78 -14.75
C GLY A 11 9.85 -21.64 -14.34
N LEU A 12 9.48 -20.76 -15.27
CA LEU A 12 8.29 -19.88 -15.37
C LEU A 12 7.74 -19.20 -14.10
N PHE A 13 7.53 -19.91 -13.00
CA PHE A 13 7.06 -19.42 -11.70
C PHE A 13 8.01 -18.41 -11.05
N GLY A 14 9.33 -18.56 -11.24
CA GLY A 14 10.31 -17.53 -10.83
C GLY A 14 10.11 -16.23 -11.61
N SER A 15 9.84 -16.32 -12.91
CA SER A 15 9.55 -15.18 -13.79
C SER A 15 8.18 -14.56 -13.51
N LEU A 16 7.18 -15.37 -13.14
CA LEU A 16 5.87 -14.89 -12.70
C LEU A 16 5.96 -14.15 -11.36
N ARG A 17 6.75 -14.63 -10.40
CA ARG A 17 7.02 -13.89 -9.15
C ARG A 17 7.72 -12.55 -9.41
N ALA A 18 8.65 -12.50 -10.37
CA ALA A 18 9.30 -11.24 -10.76
C ALA A 18 8.34 -10.26 -11.46
N LEU A 19 7.30 -10.75 -12.14
CA LEU A 19 6.23 -9.95 -12.75
C LEU A 19 5.21 -9.39 -11.75
N VAL A 20 5.02 -10.09 -10.62
CA VAL A 20 3.99 -9.76 -9.60
C VAL A 20 4.52 -8.82 -8.49
N GLY A 21 5.83 -8.55 -8.47
CA GLY A 21 6.46 -7.77 -7.40
C GLY A 21 6.58 -8.55 -6.09
N PRO A 22 7.30 -8.01 -5.09
CA PRO A 22 7.39 -8.65 -3.77
C PRO A 22 6.00 -8.78 -3.14
N ALA A 23 5.75 -9.91 -2.48
CA ALA A 23 4.53 -10.09 -1.70
C ALA A 23 4.47 -9.01 -0.59
N PRO A 24 3.28 -8.49 -0.26
CA PRO A 24 3.16 -7.51 0.80
C PRO A 24 3.52 -8.12 2.15
N VAL A 25 4.14 -7.30 3.00
CA VAL A 25 4.31 -7.59 4.42
C VAL A 25 2.97 -7.33 5.10
N ASP A 26 2.42 -8.34 5.76
CA ASP A 26 1.16 -8.23 6.48
C ASP A 26 1.37 -7.66 7.88
N LEU A 27 0.61 -6.62 8.22
CA LEU A 27 0.55 -6.03 9.54
C LEU A 27 -0.90 -6.06 10.04
N PRO A 28 -1.24 -6.92 11.01
CA PRO A 28 -2.48 -6.80 11.76
C PRO A 28 -2.57 -5.39 12.37
N SER A 29 -3.62 -4.65 12.06
CA SER A 29 -3.73 -3.24 12.44
C SER A 29 -5.19 -2.82 12.48
N GLU A 30 -5.55 -1.96 13.42
CA GLU A 30 -6.83 -1.25 13.38
C GLU A 30 -6.74 -0.22 12.24
N VAL A 31 -7.46 -0.51 11.14
CA VAL A 31 -7.50 0.33 9.96
C VAL A 31 -8.94 0.51 9.49
N GLU A 32 -9.34 1.75 9.26
CA GLU A 32 -10.62 2.12 8.67
C GLU A 32 -10.38 2.94 7.41
N VAL A 33 -11.21 2.75 6.38
CA VAL A 33 -11.17 3.59 5.18
C VAL A 33 -12.51 4.27 4.95
N ARG A 34 -12.46 5.58 4.82
CA ARG A 34 -13.58 6.43 4.39
C ARG A 34 -13.25 7.08 3.06
N THR A 35 -14.29 7.50 2.34
CA THR A 35 -14.12 8.26 1.09
C THR A 35 -14.95 9.52 1.11
N ALA A 36 -14.39 10.64 0.66
CA ALA A 36 -15.10 11.88 0.42
C ALA A 36 -15.01 12.24 -1.06
N ASN A 37 -16.09 12.80 -1.63
CA ASN A 37 -16.05 13.34 -2.99
C ASN A 37 -15.34 14.70 -2.96
N LEU A 38 -14.36 14.89 -3.84
CA LEU A 38 -13.63 16.16 -3.95
C LEU A 38 -14.41 17.20 -4.75
N SER A 39 -15.22 16.74 -5.71
CA SER A 39 -16.11 17.58 -6.52
C SER A 39 -17.44 16.85 -6.73
N PRO A 40 -18.57 17.57 -6.77
CA PRO A 40 -19.86 16.97 -7.12
C PRO A 40 -19.96 16.59 -8.60
N ASP A 41 -19.14 17.22 -9.45
CA ASP A 41 -19.20 17.11 -10.91
C ASP A 41 -18.18 16.12 -11.49
N THR A 42 -17.32 15.54 -10.65
CA THR A 42 -16.32 14.55 -11.05
C THR A 42 -16.38 13.31 -10.16
N ASP A 43 -15.86 12.19 -10.66
CA ASP A 43 -15.69 10.97 -9.87
C ASP A 43 -14.43 11.01 -8.99
N GLU A 44 -13.83 12.19 -8.77
CA GLU A 44 -12.64 12.33 -7.95
C GLU A 44 -12.97 12.19 -6.47
N LYS A 45 -12.22 11.32 -5.79
CA LYS A 45 -12.43 10.97 -4.39
C LYS A 45 -11.15 11.13 -3.59
N LEU A 46 -11.29 11.70 -2.40
CA LEU A 46 -10.30 11.63 -1.35
C LEU A 46 -10.51 10.32 -0.59
N VAL A 47 -9.46 9.50 -0.51
CA VAL A 47 -9.45 8.32 0.35
C VAL A 47 -8.86 8.71 1.70
N ILE A 48 -9.57 8.44 2.78
CA ILE A 48 -9.16 8.78 4.14
C ILE A 48 -8.90 7.47 4.86
N VAL A 49 -7.66 7.22 5.26
CA VAL A 49 -7.25 6.00 5.96
C VAL A 49 -6.95 6.35 7.42
N THR A 50 -7.77 5.83 8.33
CA THR A 50 -7.47 5.85 9.76
C THR A 50 -6.57 4.66 10.08
N LEU A 51 -5.43 4.89 10.74
CA LEU A 51 -4.44 3.86 11.05
C LEU A 51 -3.69 4.15 12.36
N THR A 52 -3.00 3.14 12.87
CA THR A 52 -2.20 3.28 14.10
C THR A 52 -0.86 3.98 13.86
N ALA A 53 -0.30 4.60 14.90
CA ALA A 53 1.05 5.17 14.85
C ALA A 53 2.13 4.14 14.44
N GLU A 54 1.96 2.86 14.80
CA GLU A 54 2.85 1.78 14.33
C GLU A 54 2.79 1.63 12.81
N ALA A 55 1.58 1.62 12.23
CA ALA A 55 1.42 1.52 10.78
C ALA A 55 2.09 2.71 10.08
N LEU A 56 1.93 3.94 10.58
CA LEU A 56 2.63 5.11 10.03
C LEU A 56 4.17 4.95 10.12
N ALA A 57 4.69 4.44 11.24
CA ALA A 57 6.12 4.22 11.41
C ALA A 57 6.68 3.20 10.40
N ARG A 58 5.88 2.21 9.98
CA ARG A 58 6.26 1.29 8.89
C ARG A 58 6.16 1.97 7.52
N LEU A 59 5.12 2.75 7.27
CA LEU A 59 4.90 3.47 6.02
C LEU A 59 5.99 4.51 5.72
N SER A 60 6.45 5.25 6.74
CA SER A 60 7.54 6.23 6.59
C SER A 60 8.87 5.62 6.13
N ARG A 61 9.00 4.29 6.19
CA ARG A 61 10.21 3.55 5.82
C ARG A 61 9.92 2.45 4.77
N LEU A 62 8.84 2.62 4.01
CA LEU A 62 8.33 1.60 3.10
C LEU A 62 9.35 1.19 2.03
N ASP A 63 9.92 0.00 2.18
CA ASP A 63 10.89 -0.63 1.28
C ASP A 63 10.28 -1.80 0.48
N ALA A 64 9.19 -2.38 0.98
CA ALA A 64 8.34 -3.36 0.32
C ALA A 64 6.86 -2.99 0.50
N PRO A 65 5.93 -3.54 -0.31
CA PRO A 65 4.50 -3.30 -0.10
C PRO A 65 4.07 -3.68 1.32
N LEU A 66 3.25 -2.83 1.94
CA LEU A 66 2.71 -3.06 3.30
C LEU A 66 1.20 -3.25 3.20
N ARG A 67 0.69 -4.33 3.77
CA ARG A 67 -0.75 -4.58 3.85
C ARG A 67 -1.21 -4.51 5.30
N LEU A 68 -2.06 -3.54 5.59
CA LEU A 68 -2.77 -3.41 6.85
C LEU A 68 -3.98 -4.33 6.82
N LEU A 69 -4.05 -5.25 7.78
CA LEU A 69 -5.11 -6.25 7.91
C LEU A 69 -5.99 -5.90 9.12
N PRO A 70 -7.21 -5.40 8.90
CA PRO A 70 -8.15 -5.19 9.99
C PRO A 70 -8.72 -6.52 10.47
N SER A 71 -9.27 -6.52 11.69
CA SER A 71 -10.01 -7.64 12.26
C SER A 71 -11.35 -7.89 11.55
N ASP A 72 -11.93 -6.85 10.97
CA ASP A 72 -13.14 -6.89 10.11
C ASP A 72 -13.03 -5.85 8.98
N GLY A 73 -13.70 -6.08 7.86
CA GLY A 73 -13.71 -5.18 6.71
C GLY A 73 -12.62 -5.45 5.68
N ARG A 74 -12.19 -4.40 4.97
CA ARG A 74 -11.28 -4.51 3.81
C ARG A 74 -9.86 -4.12 4.18
N ALA A 75 -8.89 -4.93 3.76
CA ALA A 75 -7.48 -4.62 3.89
C ALA A 75 -7.10 -3.35 3.11
N VAL A 76 -6.00 -2.72 3.53
CA VAL A 76 -5.39 -1.58 2.85
C VAL A 76 -3.96 -1.93 2.49
N THR A 77 -3.62 -1.94 1.21
CA THR A 77 -2.28 -2.27 0.72
C THR A 77 -1.61 -1.02 0.15
N PHE A 78 -0.48 -0.64 0.71
CA PHE A 78 0.40 0.40 0.19
C PHE A 78 1.45 -0.23 -0.70
N GLU A 79 1.41 0.09 -2.00
CA GLU A 79 2.25 -0.54 -3.03
C GLU A 79 3.13 0.49 -3.71
N ARG A 80 4.43 0.19 -3.84
CA ARG A 80 5.35 1.05 -4.59
C ARG A 80 4.87 1.18 -6.04
N ALA A 81 4.66 2.41 -6.48
CA ALA A 81 4.27 2.72 -7.84
C ALA A 81 5.41 3.47 -8.55
N GLY A 82 5.72 3.05 -9.79
CA GLY A 82 6.72 3.72 -10.64
C GLY A 82 6.23 5.01 -11.29
N ARG A 83 4.94 5.32 -11.14
CA ARG A 83 4.27 6.51 -11.66
C ARG A 83 3.17 6.95 -10.71
N ASP A 84 2.71 8.18 -10.86
CA ASP A 84 1.55 8.67 -10.12
C ASP A 84 0.30 7.92 -10.57
N ALA A 85 -0.53 7.58 -9.58
CA ALA A 85 -1.77 6.82 -9.74
C ALA A 85 -2.70 7.17 -8.57
N VAL A 86 -3.98 6.86 -8.74
CA VAL A 86 -4.99 7.11 -7.70
C VAL A 86 -5.23 5.87 -6.85
N PRO A 87 -5.66 6.03 -5.59
CA PRO A 87 -6.18 4.93 -4.79
C PRO A 87 -7.32 4.20 -5.50
N VAL A 88 -7.34 2.87 -5.41
CA VAL A 88 -8.39 2.05 -6.02
C VAL A 88 -8.92 1.01 -5.05
N LEU A 89 -10.20 0.69 -5.17
CA LEU A 89 -10.85 -0.37 -4.42
C LEU A 89 -10.88 -1.65 -5.25
N ASP A 90 -10.01 -2.60 -4.92
CA ASP A 90 -9.96 -3.92 -5.54
C ASP A 90 -10.89 -4.90 -4.78
N PRO A 91 -11.75 -5.66 -5.47
CA PRO A 91 -12.67 -6.61 -4.83
C PRO A 91 -11.98 -7.75 -4.07
N ALA A 92 -10.81 -8.19 -4.51
CA ALA A 92 -10.07 -9.30 -3.92
C ALA A 92 -9.02 -8.85 -2.91
N ARG A 93 -8.48 -7.64 -3.07
CA ARG A 93 -7.33 -7.14 -2.29
C ARG A 93 -7.69 -6.04 -1.29
N GLY A 94 -8.89 -5.46 -1.40
CA GLY A 94 -9.28 -4.28 -0.61
C GLY A 94 -8.79 -2.99 -1.25
N TRP A 95 -8.49 -1.98 -0.44
CA TRP A 95 -7.93 -0.73 -0.94
C TRP A 95 -6.47 -0.93 -1.35
N VAL A 96 -6.11 -0.44 -2.53
CA VAL A 96 -4.73 -0.38 -3.02
C VAL A 96 -4.35 1.08 -3.16
N ILE A 97 -3.37 1.50 -2.36
CA ILE A 97 -2.84 2.86 -2.31
C ILE A 97 -1.47 2.85 -3.02
N PRO A 98 -1.38 3.46 -4.21
CA PRO A 98 -0.10 3.57 -4.90
C PRO A 98 0.80 4.59 -4.19
N VAL A 99 2.03 4.17 -3.88
CA VAL A 99 3.05 4.99 -3.24
C VAL A 99 4.12 5.33 -4.28
N SER A 100 3.98 6.50 -4.91
CA SER A 100 4.98 7.02 -5.84
C SER A 100 6.22 7.51 -5.07
N ARG A 101 7.26 7.95 -5.78
CA ARG A 101 8.44 8.54 -5.14
C ARG A 101 8.08 9.80 -4.34
N ALA A 102 7.14 10.61 -4.83
CA ALA A 102 6.69 11.82 -4.14
C ALA A 102 5.90 11.46 -2.87
N THR A 103 4.95 10.53 -2.99
CA THR A 103 4.17 10.03 -1.85
C THR A 103 5.06 9.42 -0.76
N ALA A 104 6.07 8.65 -1.14
CA ALA A 104 7.02 8.10 -0.18
C ALA A 104 7.83 9.17 0.56
N ALA A 105 8.19 10.28 -0.13
CA ALA A 105 8.90 11.38 0.49
C ALA A 105 8.00 12.10 1.52
N GLU A 106 6.74 12.39 1.16
CA GLU A 106 5.78 12.97 2.09
C GLU A 106 5.55 12.08 3.32
N LEU A 107 5.34 10.77 3.12
CA LEU A 107 5.18 9.81 4.22
C LEU A 107 6.38 9.77 5.17
N ALA A 108 7.60 9.97 4.65
CA ALA A 108 8.82 9.99 5.45
C ALA A 108 8.98 11.29 6.26
N GLU A 109 8.35 12.38 5.83
CA GLU A 109 8.39 13.70 6.48
C GLU A 109 7.26 13.91 7.49
N LEU A 110 6.23 13.05 7.49
CA LEU A 110 5.13 13.13 8.45
C LEU A 110 5.64 12.99 9.90
N PRO A 111 5.18 13.85 10.83
CA PRO A 111 5.51 13.72 12.24
C PRO A 111 5.15 12.35 12.80
N ALA A 112 5.99 11.82 13.68
CA ALA A 112 5.64 10.63 14.44
C ALA A 112 4.60 10.98 15.51
N GLY A 113 3.42 10.34 15.47
CA GLY A 113 2.38 10.51 16.48
C GLY A 113 0.99 10.68 15.88
N PRO A 114 -0.03 10.86 16.73
CA PRO A 114 -1.40 11.05 16.28
C PRO A 114 -1.60 12.39 15.59
N GLY A 115 -2.52 12.43 14.62
CA GLY A 115 -2.81 13.62 13.84
C GLY A 115 -3.52 13.33 12.53
N GLU A 116 -3.90 14.39 11.82
CA GLU A 116 -4.52 14.32 10.50
C GLU A 116 -3.55 14.89 9.47
N TYR A 117 -3.30 14.14 8.40
CA TYR A 117 -2.32 14.47 7.38
C TYR A 117 -2.89 14.24 5.99
N GLU A 118 -3.06 15.30 5.21
CA GLU A 118 -3.40 15.19 3.79
C GLU A 118 -2.13 15.17 2.95
N LEU A 119 -1.99 14.17 2.07
CA LEU A 119 -0.85 14.06 1.17
C LEU A 119 -1.17 14.83 -0.11
N SER A 120 -0.24 15.65 -0.55
CA SER A 120 -0.40 16.49 -1.74
C SER A 120 -0.11 15.76 -3.05
N SER A 121 0.71 14.70 -3.02
CA SER A 121 1.06 13.91 -4.21
C SER A 121 -0.02 12.92 -4.67
N ILE A 122 -1.06 12.69 -3.87
CA ILE A 122 -2.09 11.70 -4.14
C ILE A 122 -3.36 12.07 -3.38
N HIS A 123 -4.55 11.68 -3.87
CA HIS A 123 -5.81 11.91 -3.18
C HIS A 123 -5.98 10.98 -1.95
N LEU A 124 -5.12 11.18 -0.95
CA LEU A 124 -5.05 10.41 0.29
C LEU A 124 -4.93 11.36 1.49
N ALA A 125 -5.76 11.12 2.50
CA ALA A 125 -5.54 11.63 3.85
C ALA A 125 -5.31 10.47 4.81
N LEU A 126 -4.47 10.69 5.81
CA LEU A 126 -4.20 9.77 6.91
C LEU A 126 -4.71 10.38 8.21
N VAL A 127 -5.45 9.59 8.99
CA VAL A 127 -5.79 9.90 10.38
C VAL A 127 -5.03 8.92 11.24
N VAL A 128 -4.13 9.42 12.07
CA VAL A 128 -3.27 8.58 12.91
C VAL A 128 -3.82 8.59 14.32
N GLU A 129 -4.20 7.41 14.79
CA GLU A 129 -4.71 7.17 16.13
C GLU A 129 -3.65 6.50 17.03
N VAL A 130 -3.88 6.62 18.34
CA VAL A 130 -2.98 6.18 19.43
C VAL A 130 -3.13 4.71 19.73
#